data_AF-A0A3D4RVX8-F1
#
_entry.id   AF-A0A3D4RVX8-F1
#
_cell.length_a   1.000
_cell.length_b   1.000
_cell.length_c   1.000
_cell.angle_alpha   90.00
_cell.angle_beta   90.00
_cell.angle_gamma   90.00
#
_symmetry.space_group_name_H-M   'P 1'
#
loop_
_entity.id
_entity.type
_entity.pdbx_description
1 polymer ?
#
loop_
_entity_poly.entity_id
_entity_poly.type
_entity_poly.pdbx_seq_one_letter_code
_entity_poly.pdbx_strand_id
1 'polypeptide(L)'
;MLPQPRLRFLLADDAGAGKTIMTGLYVREGLTRRTLRRVLVVAPAGLVGNWQRELRQLFRLGFTIVTSADAKERNPFIGEGSDLVVVSIDSLRGPRLFAALGDPKVQPYDLVVFDEAHKLACHRDPDGKIRATERYRLAEAIAGVRELPDEYRLPWSTHHLLLLTATPHMGKPYPYYALWRLLEPDMLSTQTAFEQFPPEARERCFIRRVKEEMLTLSGDPLYPQRLCDTHSYALNQSAVSEQALYDRTTAYIKHYYNLARMWNRQAARFAVMIFQRRLASSTWALLCSLRKRKAKLDIAVDSLRTSLVSEEEWFKRQKALQQKVAKGRIVDVLAEQTADEEGTVHGQEAHEANEDAVLGTFLATNLAELLTEREELREVLALAEAVHAQGHDSKFERLRELLSAPEYRDQKVIIYTEHKDTVDFLVRSLEGLGFAGQVASVHGGMNFMERDAQVERFRAPHDKDGGARFFVGTDAAAEGINLQFCWILINYDVPWNPARLEQRMGRIHRYGQRRDRVA
;
A
#
# COMPACT_ATOMS: atom_id res chain seq x y z
N MET A 1 23.55 -20.17 4.20
CA MET A 1 23.78 -19.20 3.10
C MET A 1 25.12 -19.41 2.39
N LEU A 2 26.26 -19.53 3.08
CA LEU A 2 27.60 -19.41 2.47
C LEU A 2 28.16 -20.52 1.53
N PRO A 3 27.63 -21.76 1.39
CA PRO A 3 28.25 -22.74 0.50
C PRO A 3 27.91 -22.56 -1.00
N GLN A 4 27.13 -21.53 -1.38
CA GLN A 4 26.72 -21.30 -2.76
C GLN A 4 27.59 -20.22 -3.44
N PRO A 5 28.01 -20.42 -4.71
CA PRO A 5 28.83 -19.47 -5.45
C PRO A 5 28.08 -18.18 -5.82
N ARG A 6 26.76 -18.28 -6.03
CA ARG A 6 25.84 -17.15 -6.24
C ARG A 6 24.82 -17.10 -5.11
N LEU A 7 24.97 -16.11 -4.25
CA LEU A 7 24.01 -15.84 -3.18
C LEU A 7 22.84 -15.01 -3.72
N ARG A 8 21.83 -15.70 -4.26
CA ARG A 8 20.58 -15.11 -4.75
C ARG A 8 19.40 -15.66 -3.94
N PHE A 9 18.82 -14.84 -3.08
CA PHE A 9 17.80 -15.30 -2.12
C PHE A 9 16.53 -14.46 -2.16
N LEU A 10 15.39 -15.14 -1.97
CA LEU A 10 14.14 -14.56 -1.55
C LEU A 10 13.99 -14.73 -0.03
N LEU A 11 14.20 -13.64 0.70
CA LEU A 11 14.04 -13.54 2.15
C LEU A 11 12.60 -13.11 2.45
N ALA A 12 11.77 -14.10 2.74
CA ALA A 12 10.33 -14.01 2.95
C ALA A 12 9.94 -13.96 4.43
N ASP A 13 10.73 -13.30 5.29
CA ASP A 13 10.45 -13.22 6.72
C ASP A 13 9.36 -12.19 7.04
N ASP A 14 8.64 -12.40 8.14
CA ASP A 14 7.58 -11.51 8.61
C ASP A 14 8.01 -10.03 8.72
N ALA A 15 7.02 -9.13 8.66
CA ALA A 15 7.24 -7.70 8.82
C ALA A 15 7.82 -7.41 10.22
N GLY A 16 9.02 -6.82 10.32
CA GLY A 16 9.68 -6.58 11.61
C GLY A 16 10.51 -7.75 12.16
N ALA A 17 10.72 -8.81 11.36
CA ALA A 17 11.64 -9.92 11.65
C ALA A 17 13.14 -9.58 11.57
N GLY A 18 13.49 -8.35 11.18
CA GLY A 18 14.90 -7.91 11.06
C GLY A 18 15.54 -8.14 9.68
N LYS A 19 14.77 -8.07 8.58
CA LYS A 19 15.30 -8.17 7.20
C LYS A 19 16.46 -7.21 6.93
N THR A 20 16.35 -5.96 7.38
CA THR A 20 17.43 -4.96 7.31
C THR A 20 18.66 -5.36 8.11
N ILE A 21 18.48 -5.89 9.33
CA ILE A 21 19.57 -6.35 10.20
C ILE A 21 20.36 -7.47 9.54
N MET A 22 19.67 -8.48 8.99
CA MET A 22 20.35 -9.59 8.32
C MET A 22 21.08 -9.14 7.06
N THR A 23 20.47 -8.22 6.30
CA THR A 23 21.13 -7.61 5.14
C THR A 23 22.39 -6.86 5.56
N GLY A 24 22.31 -6.08 6.64
CA GLY A 24 23.47 -5.37 7.21
C GLY A 24 24.58 -6.31 7.69
N LEU A 25 24.24 -7.41 8.35
CA LEU A 25 25.20 -8.46 8.75
C LEU A 25 25.87 -9.08 7.52
N TYR A 26 25.08 -9.43 6.50
CA TYR A 26 25.58 -10.02 5.26
C TYR A 26 26.53 -9.06 4.52
N VAL A 27 26.14 -7.79 4.38
CA VAL A 27 26.99 -6.76 3.75
C VAL A 27 28.26 -6.53 4.56
N ARG A 28 28.17 -6.41 5.89
CA ARG A 28 29.32 -6.20 6.77
C ARG A 28 30.30 -7.37 6.70
N GLU A 29 29.81 -8.59 6.71
CA GLU A 29 30.63 -9.79 6.57
C GLU A 29 31.29 -9.86 5.19
N GLY A 30 30.53 -9.61 4.12
CA GLY A 30 31.04 -9.63 2.76
C GLY A 30 32.10 -8.56 2.47
N LEU A 31 31.93 -7.35 3.00
CA LEU A 31 32.95 -6.29 2.92
C LEU A 31 34.21 -6.67 3.70
N THR A 32 34.06 -7.27 4.89
CA THR A 32 35.21 -7.70 5.73
C THR A 32 36.01 -8.81 5.05
N ARG A 33 35.33 -9.75 4.38
CA ARG A 33 35.95 -10.82 3.59
C ARG A 33 36.39 -10.41 2.20
N ARG A 34 36.11 -9.17 1.77
CA ARG A 34 36.35 -8.65 0.42
C ARG A 34 35.63 -9.46 -0.68
N THR A 35 34.53 -10.11 -0.34
CA THR A 35 33.65 -10.77 -1.32
C THR A 35 32.60 -9.82 -1.88
N LEU A 36 32.36 -8.70 -1.19
CA LEU A 36 31.56 -7.58 -1.66
C LEU A 36 32.40 -6.31 -1.63
N ARG A 37 32.21 -5.43 -2.59
CA ARG A 37 32.72 -4.05 -2.62
C ARG A 37 31.60 -3.07 -2.92
N ARG A 38 30.79 -3.36 -3.93
CA ARG A 38 29.69 -2.50 -4.40
C ARG A 38 28.34 -3.09 -4.04
N VAL A 39 27.55 -2.34 -3.27
CA VAL A 39 26.21 -2.73 -2.84
C VAL A 39 25.19 -1.66 -3.19
N LEU A 40 24.12 -2.06 -3.88
CA LEU A 40 22.98 -1.21 -4.21
C LEU A 40 21.74 -1.70 -3.45
N VAL A 41 21.17 -0.83 -2.63
CA VAL A 41 19.88 -1.07 -1.97
C VAL A 41 18.81 -0.27 -2.69
N VAL A 42 17.84 -0.98 -3.26
CA VAL A 42 16.67 -0.42 -3.94
C VAL A 42 15.47 -0.63 -3.02
N ALA A 43 14.98 0.46 -2.44
CA ALA A 43 13.91 0.42 -1.43
C ALA A 43 12.72 1.31 -1.83
N PRO A 44 11.56 1.16 -1.17
CA PRO A 44 10.48 2.14 -1.25
C PRO A 44 10.94 3.54 -0.80
N ALA A 45 10.40 4.61 -1.40
CA ALA A 45 10.84 5.98 -1.10
C ALA A 45 10.76 6.34 0.39
N GLY A 46 9.69 5.90 1.08
CA GLY A 46 9.52 6.11 2.53
C GLY A 46 10.53 5.34 3.41
N LEU A 47 11.19 4.30 2.88
CA LEU A 47 12.14 3.47 3.64
C LEU A 47 13.61 3.82 3.36
N VAL A 48 13.92 4.58 2.30
CA VAL A 48 15.30 4.96 1.93
C VAL A 48 16.07 5.58 3.10
N GLY A 49 15.46 6.56 3.79
CA GLY A 49 16.08 7.21 4.95
C GLY A 49 16.27 6.24 6.13
N ASN A 50 15.32 5.31 6.33
CA ASN A 50 15.42 4.31 7.39
C ASN A 50 16.57 3.32 7.13
N TRP A 51 16.71 2.84 5.89
CA TRP A 51 17.81 1.97 5.47
C TRP A 51 19.17 2.61 5.72
N GLN A 52 19.36 3.86 5.29
CA GLN A 52 20.61 4.58 5.51
C GLN A 52 20.91 4.70 7.02
N ARG A 53 19.91 5.11 7.81
CA ARG A 53 20.06 5.30 9.25
C ARG A 53 20.42 4.00 9.97
N GLU A 54 19.69 2.91 9.72
CA GLU A 54 19.93 1.62 10.36
C GLU A 54 21.30 1.04 9.98
N LEU A 55 21.66 1.07 8.69
CA LEU A 55 22.97 0.57 8.22
C LEU A 55 24.13 1.40 8.80
N ARG A 56 23.96 2.71 8.96
CA ARG A 56 24.96 3.58 9.59
C ARG A 56 25.07 3.33 11.09
N GLN A 57 23.96 3.27 11.81
CA GLN A 57 23.94 3.18 13.27
C GLN A 57 24.33 1.79 13.78
N LEU A 58 23.69 0.74 13.25
CA LEU A 58 23.87 -0.62 13.74
C LEU A 58 25.14 -1.27 13.17
N PHE A 59 25.41 -1.00 11.90
CA PHE A 59 26.51 -1.67 11.21
C PHE A 59 27.71 -0.79 10.98
N ARG A 60 27.64 0.55 11.10
CA ARG A 60 28.69 1.53 10.71
C ARG A 60 28.98 1.57 9.20
N LEU A 61 27.97 1.32 8.37
CA LEU A 61 28.08 1.34 6.91
C LEU A 61 27.59 2.69 6.36
N GLY A 62 28.46 3.40 5.64
CA GLY A 62 28.16 4.72 5.08
C GLY A 62 27.52 4.65 3.70
N PHE A 63 26.22 4.35 3.64
CA PHE A 63 25.49 4.36 2.38
C PHE A 63 25.10 5.78 1.94
N THR A 64 25.34 6.09 0.67
CA THR A 64 24.94 7.35 0.03
C THR A 64 23.50 7.22 -0.48
N ILE A 65 22.63 8.18 -0.15
CA ILE A 65 21.31 8.28 -0.76
C ILE A 65 21.44 8.95 -2.11
N VAL A 66 20.91 8.32 -3.16
CA VAL A 66 20.88 8.86 -4.52
C VAL A 66 19.45 9.25 -4.90
N THR A 67 19.32 10.42 -5.51
CA THR A 67 18.07 11.00 -6.00
C THR A 67 18.20 11.40 -7.46
N SER A 68 17.06 11.67 -8.12
CA SER A 68 17.06 12.14 -9.50
C SER A 68 17.71 13.52 -9.70
N ALA A 69 17.95 14.28 -8.63
CA ALA A 69 18.65 15.56 -8.69
C ALA A 69 20.17 15.36 -8.84
N ASP A 70 20.74 14.33 -8.20
CA ASP A 70 22.18 14.06 -8.22
C ASP A 70 22.68 13.74 -9.64
N ALA A 71 21.83 13.08 -10.43
CA ALA A 71 22.09 12.75 -11.83
C ALA A 71 22.12 13.96 -12.78
N LYS A 72 21.79 15.17 -12.31
CA LYS A 72 21.89 16.39 -13.13
C LYS A 72 23.32 16.90 -13.26
N GLU A 73 24.08 16.79 -12.17
CA GLU A 73 25.43 17.39 -12.08
C GLU A 73 26.51 16.38 -12.45
N ARG A 74 26.33 15.11 -12.05
CA ARG A 74 27.25 14.01 -12.33
C ARG A 74 26.53 12.67 -12.32
N ASN A 75 27.16 11.63 -12.84
CA ASN A 75 26.63 10.27 -12.69
C ASN A 75 26.86 9.78 -11.24
N PRO A 76 25.81 9.57 -10.43
CA PRO A 76 25.97 9.20 -9.02
C PRO A 76 26.47 7.76 -8.82
N PHE A 77 26.48 6.95 -9.87
CA PHE A 77 26.93 5.56 -9.83
C PHE A 77 28.41 5.38 -10.24
N ILE A 78 29.13 6.48 -10.48
CA ILE A 78 30.54 6.50 -10.89
C ILE A 78 31.37 7.30 -9.89
N GLY A 79 32.54 6.78 -9.52
CA GLY A 79 33.54 7.48 -8.70
C GLY A 79 33.31 7.33 -7.19
N GLU A 80 33.86 8.27 -6.42
CA GLU A 80 33.82 8.22 -4.96
C GLU A 80 32.38 8.34 -4.42
N GLY A 81 32.05 7.49 -3.44
CA GLY A 81 30.71 7.43 -2.85
C GLY A 81 29.68 6.60 -3.62
N SER A 82 30.07 5.97 -4.73
CA SER A 82 29.19 5.11 -5.55
C SER A 82 29.23 3.61 -5.23
N ASP A 83 30.06 3.21 -4.26
CA ASP A 83 30.20 1.81 -3.88
C ASP A 83 29.02 1.33 -3.01
N LEU A 84 28.54 2.14 -2.07
CA LEU A 84 27.42 1.80 -1.18
C LEU A 84 26.27 2.79 -1.38
N VAL A 85 25.23 2.38 -2.11
CA VAL A 85 24.14 3.27 -2.53
C VAL A 85 22.79 2.78 -2.05
N VAL A 86 21.96 3.70 -1.53
CA VAL A 86 20.52 3.47 -1.32
C VAL A 86 19.76 4.39 -2.25
N VAL A 87 18.78 3.86 -2.98
CA VAL A 87 17.96 4.64 -3.91
C VAL A 87 16.53 4.15 -3.87
N SER A 88 15.57 5.06 -4.07
CA SER A 88 14.17 4.64 -4.18
C SER A 88 13.91 3.95 -5.52
N ILE A 89 13.12 2.88 -5.53
CA ILE A 89 12.77 2.16 -6.75
C ILE A 89 12.12 3.08 -7.81
N ASP A 90 11.28 4.01 -7.36
CA ASP A 90 10.59 4.96 -8.24
C ASP A 90 11.51 6.03 -8.82
N SER A 91 12.54 6.45 -8.08
CA SER A 91 13.59 7.31 -8.65
C SER A 91 14.46 6.53 -9.62
N LEU A 92 14.86 5.30 -9.27
CA LEU A 92 15.77 4.49 -10.08
C LEU A 92 15.18 4.05 -11.42
N ARG A 93 13.88 3.71 -11.47
CA ARG A 93 13.18 3.41 -12.73
C ARG A 93 13.02 4.64 -13.63
N GLY A 94 13.13 5.84 -13.06
CA GLY A 94 13.00 7.09 -13.81
C GLY A 94 14.09 7.20 -14.89
N PRO A 95 13.77 7.75 -16.07
CA PRO A 95 14.64 7.68 -17.25
C PRO A 95 16.04 8.26 -17.01
N ARG A 96 16.15 9.30 -16.16
CA ARG A 96 17.45 9.93 -15.85
C ARG A 96 18.37 9.01 -15.05
N LEU A 97 17.90 8.47 -13.94
CA LEU A 97 18.72 7.60 -13.09
C LEU A 97 18.96 6.25 -13.75
N PHE A 98 17.97 5.71 -14.46
CA PHE A 98 18.15 4.48 -15.21
C PHE A 98 19.22 4.63 -16.30
N ALA A 99 19.19 5.73 -17.06
CA ALA A 99 20.23 6.01 -18.06
C ALA A 99 21.62 6.19 -17.41
N ALA A 100 21.71 6.86 -16.26
CA ALA A 100 22.96 6.99 -15.52
C ALA A 100 23.47 5.63 -15.03
N LEU A 101 22.58 4.74 -14.59
CA LEU A 101 22.91 3.38 -14.15
C LEU A 101 23.42 2.50 -15.31
N GLY A 102 22.88 2.73 -16.52
CA GLY A 102 23.25 2.05 -17.76
C GLY A 102 24.50 2.61 -18.46
N ASP A 103 25.15 3.63 -17.90
CA ASP A 103 26.40 4.15 -18.46
C ASP A 103 27.49 3.06 -18.46
N PRO A 104 28.17 2.81 -19.59
CA PRO A 104 29.22 1.77 -19.69
C PRO A 104 30.38 1.91 -18.69
N LYS A 105 30.58 3.09 -18.11
CA LYS A 105 31.59 3.34 -17.07
C LYS A 105 31.15 2.88 -15.67
N VAL A 106 29.87 2.58 -15.48
CA VAL A 106 29.36 2.02 -14.22
C VAL A 106 29.87 0.59 -14.08
N GLN A 107 30.63 0.34 -13.01
CA GLN A 107 31.05 -1.01 -12.67
C GLN A 107 29.86 -1.79 -12.11
N PRO A 108 29.78 -3.11 -12.36
CA PRO A 108 28.72 -3.95 -11.80
C PRO A 108 28.66 -3.83 -10.28
N TYR A 109 27.44 -3.83 -9.73
CA TYR A 109 27.25 -4.02 -8.30
C TYR A 109 27.41 -5.51 -7.96
N ASP A 110 28.16 -5.82 -6.90
CA ASP A 110 28.36 -7.20 -6.45
C ASP A 110 27.08 -7.76 -5.84
N LEU A 111 26.36 -6.91 -5.10
CA LEU A 111 25.09 -7.21 -4.47
C LEU A 111 24.06 -6.13 -4.78
N VAL A 112 22.88 -6.55 -5.22
CA VAL A 112 21.69 -5.70 -5.23
C VAL A 112 20.65 -6.26 -4.29
N VAL A 113 20.05 -5.38 -3.50
CA VAL A 113 18.97 -5.68 -2.56
C VAL A 113 17.72 -4.96 -3.04
N PHE A 114 16.64 -5.70 -3.28
CA PHE A 114 15.31 -5.13 -3.48
C PHE A 114 14.49 -5.33 -2.20
N ASP A 115 14.17 -4.22 -1.54
CA ASP A 115 13.25 -4.23 -0.40
C ASP A 115 11.80 -4.13 -0.87
N GLU A 116 10.90 -4.77 -0.12
CA GLU A 116 9.51 -5.01 -0.51
C GLU A 116 9.35 -5.56 -1.93
N ALA A 117 10.09 -6.64 -2.22
CA ALA A 117 10.17 -7.27 -3.54
C ALA A 117 8.81 -7.71 -4.11
N HIS A 118 7.76 -7.85 -3.28
CA HIS A 118 6.40 -8.11 -3.77
C HIS A 118 5.85 -7.01 -4.70
N LYS A 119 6.47 -5.82 -4.71
CA LYS A 119 6.17 -4.71 -5.63
C LYS A 119 6.74 -4.88 -7.03
N LEU A 120 7.62 -5.86 -7.24
CA LEU A 120 8.15 -6.18 -8.55
C LEU A 120 7.07 -6.97 -9.31
N ALA A 121 6.02 -6.26 -9.71
CA ALA A 121 4.80 -6.84 -10.23
C ALA A 121 4.90 -7.18 -11.71
N CYS A 122 4.55 -8.42 -12.03
CA CYS A 122 4.41 -8.93 -13.38
C CYS A 122 3.20 -9.85 -13.43
N HIS A 123 2.27 -9.58 -14.33
CA HIS A 123 1.00 -10.28 -14.43
C HIS A 123 0.87 -10.97 -15.78
N ARG A 124 0.09 -12.05 -15.80
CA ARG A 124 -0.36 -12.70 -17.02
C ARG A 124 -1.86 -12.52 -17.14
N ASP A 125 -2.27 -11.84 -18.21
CA ASP A 125 -3.68 -11.63 -18.54
C ASP A 125 -4.34 -12.96 -18.95
N PRO A 126 -5.68 -13.07 -18.87
CA PRO A 126 -6.41 -14.24 -19.35
C PRO A 126 -6.22 -14.54 -20.84
N ASP A 127 -5.87 -13.54 -21.65
CA ASP A 127 -5.51 -13.68 -23.07
C ASP A 127 -4.07 -14.20 -23.27
N GLY A 128 -3.36 -14.49 -22.18
CA GLY A 128 -2.00 -15.02 -22.17
C GLY A 128 -0.91 -13.96 -22.23
N LYS A 129 -1.24 -12.67 -22.40
CA LYS A 129 -0.23 -11.60 -22.47
C LYS A 129 0.43 -11.33 -21.13
N ILE A 130 1.74 -11.10 -21.18
CA ILE A 130 2.53 -10.74 -20.00
C ILE A 130 2.61 -9.23 -19.89
N ARG A 131 2.19 -8.68 -18.74
CA ARG A 131 2.31 -7.28 -18.39
C ARG A 131 3.26 -7.13 -17.22
N ALA A 132 4.46 -6.66 -17.51
CA ALA A 132 5.47 -6.30 -16.52
C ALA A 132 5.39 -4.80 -16.21
N THR A 133 5.43 -4.45 -14.93
CA THR A 133 5.59 -3.06 -14.49
C THR A 133 7.01 -2.55 -14.76
N GLU A 134 7.19 -1.23 -14.83
CA GLU A 134 8.53 -0.63 -14.98
C GLU A 134 9.46 -1.00 -13.81
N ARG A 135 8.92 -1.15 -12.59
CA ARG A 135 9.65 -1.62 -11.41
C ARG A 135 10.20 -3.03 -11.62
N TYR A 136 9.36 -3.93 -12.15
CA TYR A 136 9.79 -5.28 -12.50
C TYR A 136 10.80 -5.28 -13.65
N ARG A 137 10.62 -4.47 -14.69
CA ARG A 137 11.58 -4.34 -15.81
C ARG A 137 12.96 -3.88 -15.34
N LEU A 138 13.01 -2.90 -14.44
CA LEU A 138 14.25 -2.48 -13.76
C LEU A 138 14.93 -3.65 -13.04
N ALA A 139 14.16 -4.45 -12.29
CA ALA A 139 14.70 -5.60 -11.59
C ALA A 139 15.19 -6.70 -12.54
N GLU A 140 14.48 -6.96 -13.65
CA GLU A 140 14.93 -7.89 -14.69
C GLU A 140 16.28 -7.47 -15.29
N ALA A 141 16.44 -6.17 -15.57
CA ALA A 141 17.67 -5.59 -16.11
C ALA A 141 18.86 -5.84 -15.18
N ILE A 142 18.68 -5.53 -13.90
CA ILE A 142 19.72 -5.71 -12.88
C ILE A 142 20.02 -7.19 -12.63
N ALA A 143 18.99 -8.04 -12.62
CA ALA A 143 19.12 -9.47 -12.39
C ALA A 143 19.82 -10.21 -13.56
N GLY A 144 19.88 -9.59 -14.75
CA GLY A 144 20.52 -10.14 -15.94
C GLY A 144 19.58 -11.01 -16.80
N VAL A 145 18.28 -10.70 -16.83
CA VAL A 145 17.33 -11.36 -17.73
C VAL A 145 17.65 -10.97 -19.18
N ARG A 146 17.82 -11.96 -20.07
CA ARG A 146 18.25 -11.71 -21.46
C ARG A 146 17.13 -11.14 -22.34
N GLU A 147 15.91 -11.56 -22.10
CA GLU A 147 14.72 -11.24 -22.91
C GLU A 147 14.10 -9.92 -22.47
N LEU A 148 14.82 -8.82 -22.70
CA LEU A 148 14.38 -7.47 -22.35
C LEU A 148 14.28 -6.55 -23.57
N PRO A 149 13.33 -5.60 -23.55
CA PRO A 149 13.33 -4.48 -24.49
C PRO A 149 14.67 -3.72 -24.41
N ASP A 150 15.13 -3.17 -25.53
CA ASP A 150 16.44 -2.50 -25.61
C ASP A 150 16.58 -1.35 -24.61
N GLU A 151 15.50 -0.64 -24.33
CA GLU A 151 15.46 0.47 -23.37
C GLU A 151 15.72 0.06 -21.91
N TYR A 152 15.62 -1.24 -21.57
CA TYR A 152 15.90 -1.78 -20.24
C TYR A 152 17.21 -2.58 -20.17
N ARG A 153 18.04 -2.57 -21.22
CA ARG A 153 19.31 -3.31 -21.19
C ARG A 153 20.36 -2.54 -20.40
N LEU A 154 20.98 -3.23 -19.44
CA LEU A 154 22.16 -2.74 -18.73
C LEU A 154 23.42 -3.45 -19.28
N PRO A 155 24.57 -2.77 -19.35
CA PRO A 155 25.83 -3.37 -19.79
C PRO A 155 26.43 -4.33 -18.73
N TRP A 156 25.77 -4.45 -17.57
CA TRP A 156 26.19 -5.27 -16.45
C TRP A 156 24.98 -5.97 -15.82
N SER A 157 25.23 -7.02 -15.05
CA SER A 157 24.24 -7.68 -14.19
C SER A 157 24.84 -7.97 -12.83
N THR A 158 24.00 -8.03 -11.80
CA THR A 158 24.47 -8.30 -10.42
C THR A 158 24.84 -9.77 -10.23
N HIS A 159 25.89 -10.04 -9.48
CA HIS A 159 26.26 -11.41 -9.13
C HIS A 159 25.38 -11.95 -7.98
N HIS A 160 25.24 -11.16 -6.91
CA HIS A 160 24.37 -11.46 -5.76
C HIS A 160 23.07 -10.66 -5.80
N LEU A 161 21.97 -11.25 -5.34
CA LEU A 161 20.65 -10.64 -5.35
C LEU A 161 19.89 -11.02 -4.08
N LEU A 162 19.39 -10.02 -3.34
CA LEU A 162 18.49 -10.26 -2.22
C LEU A 162 17.14 -9.63 -2.51
N LEU A 163 16.10 -10.45 -2.55
CA LEU A 163 14.72 -10.02 -2.62
C LEU A 163 14.14 -10.12 -1.21
N LEU A 164 13.82 -8.99 -0.60
CA LEU A 164 13.28 -8.93 0.76
C LEU A 164 11.77 -8.66 0.67
N THR A 165 10.96 -9.46 1.32
CA THR A 165 9.50 -9.22 1.38
C THR A 165 8.89 -9.96 2.55
N ALA A 166 7.81 -9.46 3.14
CA ALA A 166 7.01 -10.26 4.08
C ALA A 166 6.00 -11.17 3.36
N THR A 167 5.62 -10.81 2.14
CA THR A 167 4.48 -11.41 1.42
C THR A 167 4.87 -11.76 0.00
N PRO A 168 5.68 -12.81 -0.21
CA PRO A 168 6.15 -13.18 -1.54
C PRO A 168 5.02 -13.69 -2.45
N HIS A 169 3.94 -14.25 -1.88
CA HIS A 169 2.81 -14.81 -2.62
C HIS A 169 1.49 -14.13 -2.20
N MET A 170 0.91 -13.33 -3.10
CA MET A 170 -0.35 -12.58 -2.85
C MET A 170 -1.60 -13.27 -3.45
N GLY A 171 -1.60 -14.60 -3.49
CA GLY A 171 -2.72 -15.41 -4.01
C GLY A 171 -2.71 -15.61 -5.52
N LYS A 172 -1.72 -15.06 -6.24
CA LYS A 172 -1.58 -15.20 -7.69
C LYS A 172 -0.29 -15.97 -8.04
N PRO A 173 -0.37 -17.08 -8.80
CA PRO A 173 0.82 -17.88 -9.13
C PRO A 173 1.87 -17.14 -9.98
N TYR A 174 1.43 -16.35 -10.95
CA TYR A 174 2.34 -15.75 -11.93
C TYR A 174 3.24 -14.64 -11.34
N PRO A 175 2.74 -13.67 -10.55
CA PRO A 175 3.60 -12.73 -9.84
C PRO A 175 4.62 -13.40 -8.92
N TYR A 176 4.23 -14.49 -8.25
CA TYR A 176 5.15 -15.25 -7.41
C TYR A 176 6.28 -15.86 -8.26
N TYR A 177 5.95 -16.54 -9.36
CA TYR A 177 6.93 -17.04 -10.33
C TYR A 177 7.87 -15.93 -10.82
N ALA A 178 7.34 -14.73 -11.09
CA ALA A 178 8.13 -13.61 -11.59
C ALA A 178 9.28 -13.23 -10.63
N LEU A 179 9.07 -13.28 -9.31
CA LEU A 179 10.13 -13.08 -8.32
C LEU A 179 11.22 -14.16 -8.40
N TRP A 180 10.81 -15.42 -8.57
CA TRP A 180 11.74 -16.54 -8.72
C TRP A 180 12.59 -16.44 -9.99
N ARG A 181 12.00 -15.97 -11.11
CA ARG A 181 12.72 -15.71 -12.36
C ARG A 181 13.87 -14.72 -12.16
N LEU A 182 13.76 -13.75 -11.26
CA LEU A 182 14.86 -12.82 -10.96
C LEU A 182 16.04 -13.49 -10.27
N LEU A 183 15.79 -14.53 -9.46
CA LEU A 183 16.86 -15.26 -8.77
C LEU A 183 17.67 -16.09 -9.78
N GLU A 184 17.00 -16.88 -10.62
CA GLU A 184 17.66 -17.78 -11.58
C GLU A 184 17.11 -17.56 -13.00
N PRO A 185 17.46 -16.46 -13.68
CA PRO A 185 16.81 -16.04 -14.93
C PRO A 185 17.02 -17.01 -16.09
N ASP A 186 18.18 -17.68 -16.15
CA ASP A 186 18.50 -18.64 -17.21
C ASP A 186 17.79 -20.00 -16.98
N MET A 187 17.62 -20.43 -15.71
CA MET A 187 16.94 -21.71 -15.39
C MET A 187 15.42 -21.57 -15.32
N LEU A 188 14.93 -20.44 -14.83
CA LEU A 188 13.51 -20.17 -14.57
C LEU A 188 12.93 -19.22 -15.63
N SER A 189 13.27 -19.47 -16.90
CA SER A 189 12.83 -18.67 -18.04
C SER A 189 11.33 -18.77 -18.32
N THR A 190 10.69 -19.87 -17.89
CA THR A 190 9.25 -20.11 -18.05
C THR A 190 8.60 -20.55 -16.74
N GLN A 191 7.29 -20.33 -16.61
CA GLN A 191 6.52 -20.78 -15.44
C GLN A 191 6.57 -22.30 -15.27
N THR A 192 6.54 -23.06 -16.37
CA THR A 192 6.65 -24.52 -16.34
C THR A 192 8.00 -24.98 -15.79
N ALA A 193 9.10 -24.30 -16.13
CA ALA A 193 10.40 -24.59 -15.54
C ALA A 193 10.40 -24.35 -14.02
N PHE A 194 9.71 -23.31 -13.55
CA PHE A 194 9.53 -23.08 -12.12
C PHE A 194 8.69 -24.17 -11.46
N GLU A 195 7.58 -24.59 -12.05
CA GLU A 195 6.72 -25.67 -11.54
C GLU A 195 7.50 -27.00 -11.38
N GLN A 196 8.41 -27.28 -12.31
CA GLN A 196 9.30 -28.46 -12.31
C GLN A 196 10.57 -28.27 -11.46
N PHE A 197 10.80 -27.07 -10.91
CA PHE A 197 12.02 -26.76 -10.17
C PHE A 197 12.09 -27.56 -8.86
N PRO A 198 13.17 -28.33 -8.60
CA PRO A 198 13.23 -29.26 -7.47
C PRO A 198 13.02 -28.59 -6.10
N PRO A 199 12.28 -29.21 -5.15
CA PRO A 199 12.07 -28.66 -3.82
C PRO A 199 13.37 -28.32 -3.07
N GLU A 200 14.37 -29.20 -3.10
CA GLU A 200 15.68 -28.98 -2.47
C GLU A 200 16.41 -27.75 -3.04
N ALA A 201 16.23 -27.46 -4.33
CA ALA A 201 16.79 -26.29 -4.98
C ALA A 201 16.02 -25.02 -4.60
N ARG A 202 14.71 -25.13 -4.35
CA ARG A 202 13.90 -24.01 -3.82
C ARG A 202 14.32 -23.62 -2.41
N GLU A 203 14.52 -24.60 -1.52
CA GLU A 203 14.97 -24.38 -0.13
C GLU A 203 16.32 -23.66 -0.06
N ARG A 204 17.16 -23.87 -1.07
CA ARG A 204 18.46 -23.21 -1.20
C ARG A 204 18.38 -21.73 -1.54
N CYS A 205 17.29 -21.26 -2.13
CA CYS A 205 17.11 -19.87 -2.57
C CYS A 205 15.99 -19.14 -1.80
N PHE A 206 15.26 -19.84 -0.94
CA PHE A 206 14.12 -19.30 -0.21
C PHE A 206 14.29 -19.49 1.29
N ILE A 207 14.15 -18.40 2.04
CA ILE A 207 14.14 -18.45 3.51
C ILE A 207 12.88 -17.73 3.97
N ARG A 208 12.11 -18.39 4.81
CA ARG A 208 10.94 -17.83 5.48
C ARG A 208 10.98 -18.23 6.93
N ARG A 209 10.91 -17.23 7.81
CA ARG A 209 10.70 -17.42 9.24
C ARG A 209 9.54 -16.56 9.69
N VAL A 210 8.66 -17.16 10.48
CA VAL A 210 7.59 -16.46 11.17
C VAL A 210 8.02 -16.09 12.58
N LYS A 211 7.49 -15.00 13.13
CA LYS A 211 7.93 -14.50 14.44
C LYS A 211 7.67 -15.50 15.57
N GLU A 212 6.57 -16.25 15.46
CA GLU A 212 6.14 -17.25 16.43
C GLU A 212 7.11 -18.43 16.53
N GLU A 213 7.94 -18.66 15.49
CA GLU A 213 8.99 -19.69 15.47
C GLU A 213 10.36 -19.16 15.90
N MET A 214 10.51 -17.84 16.09
CA MET A 214 11.79 -17.25 16.44
C MET A 214 12.01 -17.32 17.95
N LEU A 215 13.11 -17.96 18.33
CA LEU A 215 13.50 -18.14 19.72
C LEU A 215 14.80 -17.39 20.03
N THR A 216 14.96 -17.03 21.29
CA THR A 216 16.25 -16.61 21.85
C THR A 216 17.22 -17.80 21.92
N LEU A 217 18.50 -17.54 22.19
CA LEU A 217 19.49 -18.60 22.40
C LEU A 217 19.14 -19.52 23.59
N SER A 218 18.35 -19.03 24.54
CA SER A 218 17.87 -19.78 25.70
C SER A 218 16.65 -20.66 25.38
N GLY A 219 16.05 -20.52 24.20
CA GLY A 219 14.85 -21.25 23.79
C GLY A 219 13.52 -20.53 24.05
N ASP A 220 13.53 -19.36 24.69
CA ASP A 220 12.32 -18.57 24.92
C ASP A 220 11.84 -17.85 23.64
N PRO A 221 10.53 -17.61 23.44
CA PRO A 221 10.02 -16.82 22.32
C PRO A 221 10.69 -15.45 22.21
N LEU A 222 11.18 -15.12 21.02
CA LEU A 222 11.86 -13.85 20.74
C LEU A 222 10.87 -12.67 20.64
N TYR A 223 9.63 -12.98 20.24
CA TYR A 223 8.56 -12.03 20.03
C TYR A 223 7.39 -12.31 20.99
N PRO A 224 6.65 -11.27 21.41
CA PRO A 224 5.48 -11.43 22.26
C PRO A 224 4.34 -12.17 21.54
N GLN A 225 3.42 -12.73 22.33
CA GLN A 225 2.27 -13.44 21.76
C GLN A 225 1.38 -12.49 20.96
N ARG A 226 1.00 -12.89 19.74
CA ARG A 226 0.01 -12.20 18.93
C ARG A 226 -1.40 -12.71 19.26
N LEU A 227 -2.28 -11.81 19.70
CA LEU A 227 -3.71 -12.03 19.82
C LEU A 227 -4.43 -11.34 18.67
N CYS A 228 -5.49 -11.94 18.14
CA CYS A 228 -6.22 -11.38 17.00
C CYS A 228 -7.70 -11.76 17.11
N ASP A 229 -8.53 -10.81 17.53
CA ASP A 229 -9.96 -11.00 17.73
C ASP A 229 -10.80 -10.27 16.68
N THR A 230 -11.89 -10.89 16.24
CA THR A 230 -12.88 -10.24 15.37
C THR A 230 -14.10 -9.82 16.18
N HIS A 231 -14.32 -8.52 16.30
CA HIS A 231 -15.50 -7.98 16.99
C HIS A 231 -16.63 -7.72 16.00
N SER A 232 -17.66 -8.57 16.03
CA SER A 232 -18.88 -8.37 15.24
C SER A 232 -19.79 -7.29 15.85
N TYR A 233 -20.59 -6.66 14.99
CA TYR A 233 -21.65 -5.71 15.33
C TYR A 233 -22.82 -5.93 14.38
N ALA A 234 -24.03 -5.54 14.81
CA ALA A 234 -25.22 -5.54 13.96
C ALA A 234 -25.53 -4.09 13.56
N LEU A 235 -25.98 -3.88 12.32
CA LEU A 235 -26.47 -2.57 11.89
C LEU A 235 -27.80 -2.26 12.59
N ASN A 236 -27.98 -1.01 12.99
CA ASN A 236 -29.27 -0.52 13.48
C ASN A 236 -30.40 -0.82 12.47
N GLN A 237 -31.59 -1.11 12.97
CA GLN A 237 -32.79 -1.53 12.22
C GLN A 237 -33.97 -0.56 12.40
N SER A 238 -33.78 0.63 12.98
CA SER A 238 -34.81 1.67 13.08
C SER A 238 -35.40 2.08 11.71
N ALA A 239 -36.54 2.79 11.72
CA ALA A 239 -37.22 3.21 10.48
C ALA A 239 -36.35 4.05 9.53
N VAL A 240 -35.47 4.90 10.10
CA VAL A 240 -34.31 5.48 9.41
C VAL A 240 -33.10 4.84 10.05
N SER A 241 -32.44 3.93 9.33
CA SER A 241 -31.35 3.12 9.88
C SER A 241 -30.23 2.85 8.90
N GLU A 242 -29.09 2.46 9.46
CA GLU A 242 -27.92 2.01 8.71
C GLU A 242 -28.24 0.82 7.80
N GLN A 243 -29.11 -0.10 8.23
CA GLN A 243 -29.55 -1.21 7.38
C GLN A 243 -30.34 -0.72 6.16
N ALA A 244 -31.31 0.18 6.36
CA ALA A 244 -32.09 0.75 5.26
C ALA A 244 -31.19 1.51 4.28
N LEU A 245 -30.22 2.27 4.79
CA LEU A 245 -29.22 2.94 3.97
C LEU A 245 -28.36 1.94 3.19
N TYR A 246 -27.89 0.89 3.85
CA TYR A 246 -27.10 -0.17 3.23
C TYR A 246 -27.84 -0.81 2.06
N ASP A 247 -29.10 -1.18 2.27
CA ASP A 247 -29.94 -1.84 1.26
C ASP A 247 -30.27 -0.90 0.10
N ARG A 248 -30.64 0.35 0.39
CA ARG A 248 -30.98 1.36 -0.65
C ARG A 248 -29.76 1.73 -1.49
N THR A 249 -28.61 1.97 -0.85
CA THR A 249 -27.35 2.23 -1.55
C THR A 249 -26.93 1.01 -2.39
N THR A 250 -27.04 -0.21 -1.84
CA THR A 250 -26.74 -1.43 -2.59
C THR A 250 -27.66 -1.60 -3.80
N ALA A 251 -28.95 -1.29 -3.67
CA ALA A 251 -29.91 -1.34 -4.77
C ALA A 251 -29.58 -0.32 -5.87
N TYR A 252 -29.33 0.95 -5.49
CA TYR A 252 -28.87 2.01 -6.40
C TYR A 252 -27.64 1.54 -7.19
N ILE A 253 -26.60 1.10 -6.48
CA ILE A 253 -25.35 0.62 -7.09
C ILE A 253 -25.59 -0.56 -8.03
N LYS A 254 -26.40 -1.56 -7.64
CA LYS A 254 -26.69 -2.74 -8.47
C LYS A 254 -27.45 -2.39 -9.74
N HIS A 255 -28.43 -1.50 -9.66
CA HIS A 255 -29.21 -1.04 -10.82
C HIS A 255 -28.27 -0.43 -11.87
N TYR A 256 -27.48 0.53 -11.42
CA TYR A 256 -26.55 1.27 -12.22
C TYR A 256 -25.39 0.40 -12.73
N TYR A 257 -24.85 -0.49 -11.90
CA TYR A 257 -23.90 -1.52 -12.34
C TYR A 257 -24.41 -2.33 -13.53
N ASN A 258 -25.65 -2.80 -13.48
CA ASN A 258 -26.23 -3.60 -14.56
C ASN A 258 -26.40 -2.80 -15.86
N LEU A 259 -26.72 -1.51 -15.78
CA LEU A 259 -26.75 -0.61 -16.94
C LEU A 259 -25.36 -0.44 -17.56
N ALA A 260 -24.33 -0.20 -16.74
CA ALA A 260 -22.97 -0.02 -17.25
C ALA A 260 -22.29 -1.33 -17.68
N ARG A 261 -22.75 -2.52 -17.23
CA ARG A 261 -22.24 -3.82 -17.72
C ARG A 261 -22.35 -3.97 -19.23
N MET A 262 -23.32 -3.30 -19.86
CA MET A 262 -23.49 -3.31 -21.32
C MET A 262 -22.33 -2.61 -22.06
N TRP A 263 -21.58 -1.75 -21.38
CA TRP A 263 -20.59 -0.87 -21.99
C TRP A 263 -19.17 -1.04 -21.41
N ASN A 264 -19.02 -1.21 -20.08
CA ASN A 264 -17.74 -1.46 -19.41
C ASN A 264 -17.94 -2.24 -18.08
N ARG A 265 -17.83 -3.57 -18.16
CA ARG A 265 -18.00 -4.48 -17.02
C ARG A 265 -16.99 -4.27 -15.89
N GLN A 266 -15.77 -3.80 -16.19
CA GLN A 266 -14.72 -3.58 -15.19
C GLN A 266 -14.96 -2.29 -14.39
N ALA A 267 -15.13 -1.15 -15.07
CA ALA A 267 -15.37 0.14 -14.41
C ALA A 267 -16.60 0.11 -13.49
N ALA A 268 -17.69 -0.51 -13.96
CA ALA A 268 -18.91 -0.66 -13.20
C ALA A 268 -18.70 -1.49 -11.93
N ARG A 269 -17.95 -2.60 -12.02
CA ARG A 269 -17.62 -3.45 -10.87
C ARG A 269 -16.81 -2.68 -9.82
N PHE A 270 -15.92 -1.80 -10.26
CA PHE A 270 -15.12 -0.97 -9.35
C PHE A 270 -15.95 0.05 -8.59
N ALA A 271 -16.82 0.80 -9.26
CA ALA A 271 -17.70 1.76 -8.59
C ALA A 271 -18.54 1.09 -7.49
N VAL A 272 -19.08 -0.11 -7.76
CA VAL A 272 -19.81 -0.90 -6.77
C VAL A 272 -18.96 -1.21 -5.53
N MET A 273 -17.76 -1.74 -5.76
CA MET A 273 -16.86 -2.12 -4.67
C MET A 273 -16.43 -0.92 -3.83
N ILE A 274 -16.17 0.23 -4.46
CA ILE A 274 -15.82 1.48 -3.75
C ILE A 274 -16.93 1.89 -2.81
N PHE A 275 -18.17 2.05 -3.31
CA PHE A 275 -19.27 2.45 -2.44
C PHE A 275 -19.54 1.43 -1.33
N GLN A 276 -19.45 0.13 -1.62
CA GLN A 276 -19.61 -0.91 -0.59
C GLN A 276 -18.52 -0.86 0.48
N ARG A 277 -17.26 -0.63 0.11
CA ARG A 277 -16.15 -0.43 1.07
C ARG A 277 -16.38 0.78 1.95
N ARG A 278 -16.79 1.91 1.36
CA ARG A 278 -17.05 3.15 2.10
C ARG A 278 -18.25 3.04 3.03
N LEU A 279 -19.30 2.35 2.59
CA LEU A 279 -20.47 2.00 3.40
C LEU A 279 -20.10 1.11 4.58
N ALA A 280 -19.22 0.12 4.38
CA ALA A 280 -18.72 -0.74 5.47
C ALA A 280 -17.73 0.00 6.40
N SER A 281 -17.11 1.08 5.93
CA SER A 281 -16.16 1.88 6.69
C SER A 281 -16.87 2.80 7.68
N SER A 282 -17.58 3.82 7.20
CA SER A 282 -18.39 4.70 8.04
C SER A 282 -19.54 5.34 7.26
N THR A 283 -20.64 5.66 7.97
CA THR A 283 -21.77 6.41 7.39
C THR A 283 -21.32 7.74 6.77
N TRP A 284 -20.37 8.43 7.41
CA TRP A 284 -19.80 9.68 6.91
C TRP A 284 -18.99 9.50 5.62
N ALA A 285 -18.16 8.47 5.52
CA ALA A 285 -17.39 8.20 4.31
C ALA A 285 -18.29 7.92 3.11
N LEU A 286 -19.39 7.17 3.32
CA LEU A 286 -20.40 6.98 2.28
C LEU A 286 -21.05 8.30 1.86
N LEU A 287 -21.46 9.11 2.84
CA LEU A 287 -22.10 10.41 2.58
C LEU A 287 -21.20 11.32 1.74
N CYS A 288 -19.90 11.41 2.06
CA CYS A 288 -18.92 12.13 1.25
C CYS A 288 -18.88 11.62 -0.19
N SER A 289 -18.86 10.29 -0.38
CA SER A 289 -18.89 9.67 -1.71
C SER A 289 -20.15 9.99 -2.51
N LEU A 290 -21.33 9.91 -1.89
CA LEU A 290 -22.60 10.23 -2.53
C LEU A 290 -22.66 11.72 -2.94
N ARG A 291 -22.17 12.63 -2.08
CA ARG A 291 -22.06 14.06 -2.40
C ARG A 291 -21.15 14.32 -3.60
N LYS A 292 -19.96 13.68 -3.64
CA LYS A 292 -19.05 13.78 -4.78
C LYS A 292 -19.69 13.27 -6.07
N ARG A 293 -20.40 12.14 -6.02
CA ARG A 293 -21.14 11.60 -7.18
C ARG A 293 -22.23 12.57 -7.63
N LYS A 294 -23.00 13.14 -6.70
CA LYS A 294 -24.03 14.12 -7.01
C LYS A 294 -23.45 15.34 -7.72
N ALA A 295 -22.37 15.92 -7.19
CA ALA A 295 -21.72 17.08 -7.81
C ALA A 295 -21.27 16.79 -9.25
N LYS A 296 -20.68 15.61 -9.51
CA LYS A 296 -20.30 15.19 -10.87
C LYS A 296 -21.51 15.03 -11.79
N LEU A 297 -22.60 14.49 -11.27
CA LEU A 297 -23.84 14.28 -12.00
C LEU A 297 -24.54 15.62 -12.32
N ASP A 298 -24.54 16.56 -11.38
CA ASP A 298 -25.07 17.92 -11.59
C ASP A 298 -24.29 18.63 -12.72
N ILE A 299 -22.94 18.60 -12.66
CA ILE A 299 -22.09 19.16 -13.72
C ILE A 299 -22.40 18.54 -15.09
N ALA A 300 -22.59 17.23 -15.15
CA ALA A 300 -22.93 16.52 -16.38
C ALA A 300 -24.30 16.96 -16.94
N VAL A 301 -25.32 17.01 -16.07
CA VAL A 301 -26.67 17.43 -16.45
C VAL A 301 -26.68 18.89 -16.92
N ASP A 302 -25.98 19.78 -16.22
CA ASP A 302 -25.93 21.20 -16.57
C ASP A 302 -25.19 21.43 -17.89
N SER A 303 -24.10 20.69 -18.14
CA SER A 303 -23.34 20.75 -19.40
C SER A 303 -24.17 20.36 -20.61
N LEU A 304 -25.05 19.36 -20.47
CA LEU A 304 -25.95 18.90 -21.53
C LEU A 304 -27.17 19.80 -21.69
N ARG A 305 -27.74 20.32 -20.59
CA ARG A 305 -28.90 21.24 -20.63
C ARG A 305 -28.59 22.58 -21.26
N THR A 306 -27.39 23.11 -21.03
CA THR A 306 -26.95 24.41 -21.56
C THR A 306 -26.40 24.33 -22.98
N SER A 307 -26.40 23.13 -23.60
CA SER A 307 -25.78 22.87 -24.90
C SER A 307 -24.30 23.28 -24.99
N LEU A 308 -23.61 23.43 -23.85
CA LEU A 308 -22.17 23.68 -23.78
C LEU A 308 -21.36 22.53 -24.38
N VAL A 309 -21.93 21.34 -24.38
CA VAL A 309 -21.39 20.13 -25.03
C VAL A 309 -22.55 19.44 -25.72
N SER A 310 -22.40 19.09 -27.01
CA SER A 310 -23.42 18.30 -27.72
C SER A 310 -23.49 16.87 -27.15
N GLU A 311 -24.65 16.21 -27.26
CA GLU A 311 -24.79 14.82 -26.81
C GLU A 311 -23.74 13.89 -27.47
N GLU A 312 -23.42 14.13 -28.75
CA GLU A 312 -22.38 13.39 -29.47
C GLU A 312 -20.98 13.64 -28.90
N GLU A 313 -20.64 14.87 -28.55
CA GLU A 313 -19.32 15.20 -27.99
C GLU A 313 -19.18 14.66 -26.56
N TRP A 314 -20.26 14.73 -25.77
CA TRP A 314 -20.33 14.11 -24.44
C TRP A 314 -20.13 12.60 -24.53
N PHE A 315 -20.83 11.95 -25.45
CA PHE A 315 -20.68 10.51 -25.71
C PHE A 315 -19.26 10.15 -26.12
N LYS A 316 -18.61 10.95 -26.98
CA LYS A 316 -17.20 10.75 -27.37
C LYS A 316 -16.26 10.90 -26.18
N ARG A 317 -16.44 11.92 -25.32
CA ARG A 317 -15.63 12.13 -24.10
C ARG A 317 -15.78 10.95 -23.15
N GLN A 318 -17.00 10.48 -22.92
CA GLN A 318 -17.26 9.35 -22.03
C GLN A 318 -16.66 8.05 -22.58
N LYS A 319 -16.80 7.80 -23.89
CA LYS A 319 -16.19 6.65 -24.56
C LYS A 319 -14.65 6.70 -24.50
N ALA A 320 -14.04 7.88 -24.64
CA ALA A 320 -12.60 8.05 -24.52
C ALA A 320 -12.09 7.77 -23.09
N LEU A 321 -12.81 8.26 -22.07
CA LEU A 321 -12.52 8.00 -20.66
C LEU A 321 -12.66 6.50 -20.35
N GLN A 322 -13.73 5.87 -20.83
CA GLN A 322 -13.96 4.42 -20.73
C GLN A 322 -12.86 3.60 -21.41
N GLN A 323 -12.39 4.01 -22.59
CA GLN A 323 -11.28 3.34 -23.27
C GLN A 323 -9.96 3.48 -22.51
N LYS A 324 -9.71 4.61 -21.86
CA LYS A 324 -8.53 4.79 -21.01
C LYS A 324 -8.59 3.89 -19.76
N VAL A 325 -9.78 3.71 -19.17
CA VAL A 325 -10.02 2.74 -18.09
C VAL A 325 -9.83 1.30 -18.57
N ALA A 326 -10.45 0.90 -19.68
CA ALA A 326 -10.40 -0.46 -20.22
C ALA A 326 -8.99 -0.87 -20.68
N LYS A 327 -8.17 0.09 -21.14
CA LYS A 327 -6.75 -0.14 -21.48
C LYS A 327 -5.84 -0.27 -20.25
N GLY A 328 -6.39 -0.26 -19.03
CA GLY A 328 -5.63 -0.36 -17.78
C GLY A 328 -4.72 0.84 -17.52
N ARG A 329 -4.93 1.98 -18.20
CA ARG A 329 -4.12 3.21 -18.02
C ARG A 329 -4.63 4.12 -16.91
N ILE A 330 -5.88 3.96 -16.49
CA ILE A 330 -6.49 4.70 -15.36
C ILE A 330 -6.68 3.80 -14.15
N VAL A 331 -6.81 2.48 -14.36
CA VAL A 331 -7.29 1.57 -13.31
C VAL A 331 -6.31 0.43 -13.15
N ASP A 332 -5.40 0.64 -12.21
CA ASP A 332 -4.86 -0.42 -11.39
C ASP A 332 -5.43 -0.30 -9.96
N VAL A 333 -6.74 0.00 -9.84
CA VAL A 333 -7.43 0.11 -8.53
C VAL A 333 -7.56 -1.26 -7.85
N LEU A 334 -7.36 -2.37 -8.62
CA LEU A 334 -7.13 -3.71 -8.06
C LEU A 334 -5.69 -4.17 -8.12
N ALA A 335 -4.74 -3.40 -8.66
CA ALA A 335 -3.40 -3.61 -8.14
C ALA A 335 -3.53 -3.30 -6.67
N GLU A 336 -3.35 -4.36 -5.90
CA GLU A 336 -2.64 -4.49 -4.64
C GLU A 336 -1.55 -3.41 -4.45
N GLN A 337 -1.90 -2.14 -4.62
CA GLN A 337 -1.10 -1.01 -4.23
C GLN A 337 -0.94 -1.19 -2.73
N THR A 338 0.24 -1.55 -2.28
CA THR A 338 0.60 -1.45 -0.88
C THR A 338 0.68 0.04 -0.52
N ALA A 339 0.63 0.37 0.77
CA ALA A 339 0.60 1.76 1.29
C ALA A 339 1.64 2.72 0.64
N ASP A 340 2.72 2.14 0.16
CA ASP A 340 3.93 2.74 -0.42
C ASP A 340 3.85 2.95 -1.94
N GLU A 341 2.78 2.50 -2.59
CA GLU A 341 2.43 2.86 -3.97
C GLU A 341 1.53 4.09 -4.05
N GLU A 342 0.93 4.49 -2.92
CA GLU A 342 0.07 5.66 -2.84
C GLU A 342 0.94 6.93 -2.83
N GLY A 343 1.22 7.45 -4.03
CA GLY A 343 1.69 8.82 -4.18
C GLY A 343 0.59 9.80 -3.78
N THR A 344 0.97 10.95 -3.23
CA THR A 344 0.03 12.08 -3.10
C THR A 344 -0.10 12.78 -4.45
N VAL A 345 -1.29 12.81 -5.03
CA VAL A 345 -1.62 13.61 -6.20
C VAL A 345 -2.40 14.84 -5.73
N HIS A 346 -1.82 16.04 -5.89
CA HIS A 346 -2.46 17.30 -5.48
C HIS A 346 -2.98 17.34 -4.03
N GLY A 347 -2.27 16.69 -3.08
CA GLY A 347 -2.67 16.65 -1.67
C GLY A 347 -3.75 15.61 -1.33
N GLN A 348 -4.16 14.77 -2.29
CA GLN A 348 -5.02 13.61 -2.10
C GLN A 348 -4.22 12.31 -2.31
N GLU A 349 -4.61 11.23 -1.63
CA GLU A 349 -4.02 9.91 -1.85
C GLU A 349 -4.37 9.44 -3.28
N ALA A 350 -3.41 8.84 -4.01
CA ALA A 350 -3.63 8.36 -5.37
C ALA A 350 -4.84 7.42 -5.48
N HIS A 351 -5.08 6.61 -4.43
CA HIS A 351 -6.27 5.76 -4.34
C HIS A 351 -7.56 6.59 -4.35
N GLU A 352 -7.67 7.67 -3.56
CA GLU A 352 -8.84 8.56 -3.56
C GLU A 352 -9.04 9.24 -4.92
N ALA A 353 -7.97 9.71 -5.56
CA ALA A 353 -8.05 10.32 -6.89
C ALA A 353 -8.51 9.32 -7.96
N ASN A 354 -8.04 8.07 -7.87
CA ASN A 354 -8.46 6.99 -8.76
C ASN A 354 -9.91 6.57 -8.52
N GLU A 355 -10.34 6.47 -7.26
CA GLU A 355 -11.75 6.25 -6.90
C GLU A 355 -12.61 7.37 -7.50
N ASP A 356 -12.18 8.62 -7.37
CA ASP A 356 -12.89 9.76 -7.93
C ASP A 356 -12.97 9.69 -9.47
N ALA A 357 -11.91 9.28 -10.16
CA ALA A 357 -11.92 9.08 -11.60
C ALA A 357 -12.89 7.95 -12.01
N VAL A 358 -12.88 6.83 -11.30
CA VAL A 358 -13.78 5.68 -11.54
C VAL A 358 -15.23 6.09 -11.34
N LEU A 359 -15.55 6.78 -10.25
CA LEU A 359 -16.90 7.29 -9.97
C LEU A 359 -17.40 8.25 -11.05
N GLY A 360 -16.52 8.97 -11.77
CA GLY A 360 -16.89 9.82 -12.91
C GLY A 360 -17.21 9.04 -14.19
N THR A 361 -16.60 7.87 -14.39
CA THR A 361 -16.76 7.06 -15.62
C THR A 361 -18.13 6.39 -15.76
N PHE A 362 -18.88 6.35 -14.66
CA PHE A 362 -20.17 5.69 -14.54
C PHE A 362 -21.36 6.56 -15.03
N LEU A 363 -21.13 7.74 -15.62
CA LEU A 363 -22.23 8.60 -16.07
C LEU A 363 -22.99 7.99 -17.27
N ALA A 364 -24.32 8.09 -17.22
CA ALA A 364 -25.26 7.64 -18.25
C ALA A 364 -25.07 8.39 -19.59
N THR A 365 -25.63 7.84 -20.67
CA THR A 365 -25.29 8.28 -22.04
C THR A 365 -26.18 9.36 -22.60
N ASN A 366 -27.37 9.56 -22.03
CA ASN A 366 -28.31 10.58 -22.45
C ASN A 366 -28.85 11.37 -21.25
N LEU A 367 -29.41 12.55 -21.54
CA LEU A 367 -29.88 13.47 -20.51
C LEU A 367 -31.02 12.88 -19.66
N ALA A 368 -31.91 12.07 -20.26
CA ALA A 368 -33.04 11.47 -19.55
C ALA A 368 -32.56 10.51 -18.45
N GLU A 369 -31.62 9.61 -18.76
CA GLU A 369 -31.03 8.68 -17.79
C GLU A 369 -30.29 9.43 -16.67
N LEU A 370 -29.54 10.47 -17.00
CA LEU A 370 -28.83 11.29 -16.00
C LEU A 370 -29.79 12.00 -15.05
N LEU A 371 -30.94 12.47 -15.54
CA LEU A 371 -31.97 13.09 -14.71
C LEU A 371 -32.62 12.08 -13.77
N THR A 372 -32.92 10.87 -14.25
CA THR A 372 -33.44 9.77 -13.42
C THR A 372 -32.44 9.39 -12.33
N GLU A 373 -31.17 9.19 -12.70
CA GLU A 373 -30.11 8.89 -11.72
C GLU A 373 -29.98 9.98 -10.66
N ARG A 374 -30.11 11.24 -11.07
CA ARG A 374 -29.96 12.36 -10.16
C ARG A 374 -31.06 12.37 -9.11
N GLU A 375 -32.28 11.99 -9.47
CA GLU A 375 -33.39 11.92 -8.51
C GLU A 375 -33.23 10.72 -7.57
N GLU A 376 -32.89 9.53 -8.08
CA GLU A 376 -32.62 8.37 -7.24
C GLU A 376 -31.46 8.62 -6.27
N LEU A 377 -30.37 9.22 -6.74
CA LEU A 377 -29.23 9.57 -5.91
C LEU A 377 -29.59 10.63 -4.85
N ARG A 378 -30.50 11.55 -5.16
CA ARG A 378 -30.99 12.55 -4.21
C ARG A 378 -31.73 11.87 -3.05
N GLU A 379 -32.55 10.87 -3.32
CA GLU A 379 -33.24 10.10 -2.27
C GLU A 379 -32.24 9.33 -1.38
N VAL A 380 -31.28 8.64 -1.99
CA VAL A 380 -30.23 7.91 -1.25
C VAL A 380 -29.41 8.86 -0.39
N LEU A 381 -29.06 10.02 -0.93
CA LEU A 381 -28.32 11.05 -0.21
C LEU A 381 -29.10 11.60 0.97
N ALA A 382 -30.39 11.91 0.80
CA ALA A 382 -31.25 12.39 1.88
C ALA A 382 -31.36 11.35 3.01
N LEU A 383 -31.46 10.06 2.67
CA LEU A 383 -31.43 8.99 3.66
C LEU A 383 -30.08 8.93 4.38
N ALA A 384 -28.96 9.04 3.66
CA ALA A 384 -27.62 9.05 4.26
C ALA A 384 -27.43 10.23 5.22
N GLU A 385 -27.92 11.41 4.86
CA GLU A 385 -27.90 12.60 5.73
C GLU A 385 -28.77 12.42 6.98
N ALA A 386 -29.97 11.85 6.82
CA ALA A 386 -30.87 11.57 7.93
C ALA A 386 -30.29 10.54 8.91
N VAL A 387 -29.67 9.46 8.41
CA VAL A 387 -28.99 8.46 9.24
C VAL A 387 -27.81 9.08 9.97
N HIS A 388 -26.95 9.83 9.26
CA HIS A 388 -25.80 10.47 9.89
C HIS A 388 -26.20 11.50 10.96
N ALA A 389 -27.28 12.26 10.73
CA ALA A 389 -27.78 13.26 11.66
C ALA A 389 -28.28 12.67 12.99
N GLN A 390 -28.61 11.38 13.05
CA GLN A 390 -28.95 10.71 14.32
C GLN A 390 -27.75 10.60 15.27
N GLY A 391 -26.53 10.76 14.77
CA GLY A 391 -25.31 10.67 15.58
C GLY A 391 -24.99 9.25 16.07
N HIS A 392 -25.64 8.23 15.52
CA HIS A 392 -25.44 6.83 15.89
C HIS A 392 -24.84 6.04 14.72
N ASP A 393 -23.69 5.41 14.96
CA ASP A 393 -22.99 4.56 14.00
C ASP A 393 -22.63 3.25 14.72
N SER A 394 -23.24 2.13 14.32
CA SER A 394 -23.18 0.88 15.09
C SER A 394 -21.76 0.36 15.26
N LYS A 395 -20.91 0.61 14.27
CA LYS A 395 -19.50 0.22 14.28
C LYS A 395 -18.69 1.09 15.23
N PHE A 396 -18.92 2.39 15.24
CA PHE A 396 -18.30 3.30 16.19
C PHE A 396 -18.73 3.01 17.63
N GLU A 397 -20.00 2.66 17.85
CA GLU A 397 -20.47 2.25 19.18
C GLU A 397 -19.76 0.99 19.66
N ARG A 398 -19.59 0.01 18.79
CA ARG A 398 -18.83 -1.20 19.12
C ARG A 398 -17.37 -0.89 19.45
N LEU A 399 -16.75 0.03 18.71
CA LEU A 399 -15.43 0.54 19.01
C LEU A 399 -15.41 1.23 20.39
N ARG A 400 -16.39 2.08 20.70
CA ARG A 400 -16.50 2.78 21.99
C ARG A 400 -16.60 1.80 23.15
N GLU A 401 -17.40 0.75 23.03
CA GLU A 401 -17.50 -0.33 24.03
C GLU A 401 -16.14 -0.97 24.26
N LEU A 402 -15.42 -1.31 23.18
CA LEU A 402 -14.09 -1.90 23.26
C LEU A 402 -13.11 -0.96 23.97
N LEU A 403 -13.05 0.32 23.56
CA LEU A 403 -12.16 1.32 24.15
C LEU A 403 -12.46 1.64 25.62
N SER A 404 -13.68 1.31 26.08
CA SER A 404 -14.13 1.49 27.47
C SER A 404 -13.86 0.28 28.36
N ALA A 405 -13.54 -0.88 27.77
CA ALA A 405 -13.25 -2.09 28.52
C ALA A 405 -12.02 -1.87 29.44
N PRO A 406 -12.00 -2.44 30.67
CA PRO A 406 -10.92 -2.22 31.63
C PRO A 406 -9.52 -2.52 31.10
N GLU A 407 -9.42 -3.48 30.18
CA GLU A 407 -8.16 -3.88 29.53
C GLU A 407 -7.57 -2.80 28.62
N TYR A 408 -8.43 -1.94 28.03
CA TYR A 408 -8.05 -0.98 26.99
C TYR A 408 -8.25 0.49 27.41
N ARG A 409 -8.99 0.76 28.49
CA ARG A 409 -9.39 2.10 28.94
C ARG A 409 -8.24 3.08 29.20
N ASP A 410 -7.10 2.60 29.69
CA ASP A 410 -5.95 3.47 30.02
C ASP A 410 -4.73 3.16 29.16
N GLN A 411 -4.97 2.58 27.98
CA GLN A 411 -3.92 2.19 27.05
C GLN A 411 -3.91 3.10 25.82
N LYS A 412 -2.73 3.23 25.21
CA LYS A 412 -2.60 3.79 23.88
C LYS A 412 -3.17 2.80 22.86
N VAL A 413 -3.93 3.31 21.90
CA VAL A 413 -4.58 2.49 20.88
C VAL A 413 -4.34 3.09 19.50
N ILE A 414 -3.98 2.23 18.56
CA ILE A 414 -3.85 2.57 17.14
C ILE A 414 -5.11 2.12 16.43
N ILE A 415 -5.71 2.99 15.62
CA ILE A 415 -6.92 2.72 14.85
C ILE A 415 -6.61 2.98 13.38
N TYR A 416 -6.59 1.92 12.58
CA TYR A 416 -6.37 2.00 11.14
C TYR A 416 -7.68 1.95 10.36
N THR A 417 -7.78 2.81 9.36
CA THR A 417 -8.90 2.89 8.41
C THR A 417 -8.34 3.06 6.99
N GLU A 418 -9.09 2.64 5.98
CA GLU A 418 -8.65 2.81 4.58
C GLU A 418 -8.89 4.23 4.06
N HIS A 419 -9.88 4.94 4.60
CA HIS A 419 -10.35 6.21 4.04
C HIS A 419 -10.06 7.40 4.94
N LYS A 420 -9.57 8.51 4.37
CA LYS A 420 -9.37 9.78 5.09
C LYS A 420 -10.67 10.31 5.69
N ASP A 421 -11.78 10.26 4.94
CA ASP A 421 -13.08 10.70 5.46
C ASP A 421 -13.47 9.94 6.75
N THR A 422 -13.08 8.65 6.86
CA THR A 422 -13.29 7.87 8.09
C THR A 422 -12.32 8.26 9.20
N VAL A 423 -11.08 8.68 8.88
CA VAL A 423 -10.18 9.32 9.88
C VAL A 423 -10.85 10.56 10.46
N ASP A 424 -11.38 11.45 9.62
CA ASP A 424 -12.03 12.68 10.05
C ASP A 424 -13.32 12.41 10.86
N PHE A 425 -14.05 11.35 10.52
CA PHE A 425 -15.18 10.86 11.31
C PHE A 425 -14.72 10.37 12.70
N LEU A 426 -13.75 9.46 12.75
CA LEU A 426 -13.26 8.88 14.00
C LEU A 426 -12.67 9.93 14.94
N VAL A 427 -11.89 10.89 14.42
CA VAL A 427 -11.35 12.01 15.20
C VAL A 427 -12.48 12.79 15.85
N ARG A 428 -13.45 13.28 15.07
CA ARG A 428 -14.59 14.06 15.60
C ARG A 428 -15.41 13.27 16.61
N SER A 429 -15.66 12.00 16.34
CA SER A 429 -16.45 11.13 17.23
C SER A 429 -15.71 10.86 18.55
N LEU A 430 -14.40 10.62 18.53
CA LEU A 430 -13.58 10.46 19.74
C LEU A 430 -13.49 11.76 20.54
N GLU A 431 -13.29 12.90 19.87
CA GLU A 431 -13.28 14.21 20.52
C GLU A 431 -14.64 14.53 21.17
N GLY A 432 -15.74 14.19 20.50
CA GLY A 432 -17.10 14.31 21.04
C GLY A 432 -17.37 13.45 22.28
N LEU A 433 -16.62 12.36 22.48
CA LEU A 433 -16.65 11.53 23.69
C LEU A 433 -15.82 12.11 24.85
N GLY A 434 -15.21 13.29 24.68
CA GLY A 434 -14.37 13.94 25.69
C GLY A 434 -12.87 13.66 25.55
N PHE A 435 -12.43 13.05 24.44
CA PHE A 435 -11.00 12.84 24.15
C PHE A 435 -10.39 13.98 23.33
N ALA A 436 -10.97 15.19 23.43
CA ALA A 436 -10.45 16.38 22.77
C ALA A 436 -8.96 16.60 23.10
N GLY A 437 -8.14 16.76 22.05
CA GLY A 437 -6.69 16.92 22.19
C GLY A 437 -5.91 15.62 22.45
N GLN A 438 -6.58 14.50 22.72
CA GLN A 438 -5.96 13.19 22.94
C GLN A 438 -5.94 12.29 21.69
N VAL A 439 -6.28 12.83 20.53
CA VAL A 439 -6.25 12.10 19.25
C VAL A 439 -5.13 12.68 18.37
N ALA A 440 -4.21 11.82 17.97
CA ALA A 440 -3.24 12.09 16.91
C ALA A 440 -3.75 11.47 15.62
N SER A 441 -3.74 12.23 14.51
CA SER A 441 -4.20 11.74 13.22
C SER A 441 -3.11 11.83 12.16
N VAL A 442 -3.05 10.83 11.28
CA VAL A 442 -2.07 10.79 10.18
C VAL A 442 -2.75 10.29 8.91
N HIS A 443 -2.78 11.13 7.87
CA HIS A 443 -3.37 10.80 6.57
C HIS A 443 -2.50 11.32 5.42
N GLY A 444 -2.67 10.83 4.19
CA GLY A 444 -1.74 11.08 3.09
C GLY A 444 -1.61 12.55 2.69
N GLY A 445 -2.62 13.39 2.96
CA GLY A 445 -2.54 14.83 2.73
C GLY A 445 -1.57 15.60 3.65
N MET A 446 -0.94 14.97 4.64
CA MET A 446 -0.01 15.61 5.57
C MET A 446 1.43 15.59 5.05
N ASN A 447 2.15 16.69 5.25
CA ASN A 447 3.57 16.74 4.96
C ASN A 447 4.39 15.97 6.02
N PHE A 448 5.70 15.80 5.77
CA PHE A 448 6.57 15.05 6.69
C PHE A 448 6.63 15.64 8.11
N MET A 449 6.72 16.97 8.24
CA MET A 449 6.81 17.64 9.55
C MET A 449 5.51 17.49 10.34
N GLU A 450 4.36 17.62 9.67
CA GLU A 450 3.05 17.40 10.29
C GLU A 450 2.89 15.97 10.79
N ARG A 451 3.30 14.98 9.97
CA ARG A 451 3.26 13.56 10.38
C ARG A 451 4.14 13.29 11.59
N ASP A 452 5.39 13.75 11.56
CA ASP A 452 6.32 13.58 12.69
C ASP A 452 5.77 14.23 13.96
N ALA A 453 5.18 15.42 13.88
CA ALA A 453 4.56 16.08 15.03
C ALA A 453 3.41 15.25 15.64
N GLN A 454 2.56 14.63 14.81
CA GLN A 454 1.47 13.77 15.28
C GLN A 454 2.00 12.48 15.91
N VAL A 455 3.05 11.89 15.34
CA VAL A 455 3.72 10.71 15.92
C VAL A 455 4.31 11.04 17.29
N GLU A 456 4.96 12.20 17.44
CA GLU A 456 5.54 12.61 18.72
C GLU A 456 4.47 12.93 19.76
N ARG A 457 3.35 13.56 19.37
CA ARG A 457 2.16 13.69 20.25
C ARG A 457 1.64 12.33 20.71
N PHE A 458 1.59 11.35 19.81
CA PHE A 458 1.19 9.99 20.16
C PHE A 458 2.23 9.24 20.99
N ARG A 459 3.52 9.56 20.85
CA ARG A 459 4.59 8.98 21.67
C ARG A 459 4.56 9.53 23.10
N ALA A 460 4.23 10.81 23.27
CA ALA A 460 4.15 11.46 24.58
C ALA A 460 3.13 10.77 25.51
N PRO A 461 3.37 10.69 26.84
CA PRO A 461 2.43 10.12 27.80
C PRO A 461 1.05 10.80 27.71
N HIS A 462 -0.02 10.00 27.64
CA HIS A 462 -1.39 10.51 27.41
C HIS A 462 -2.06 11.06 28.68
N ASP A 463 -1.45 10.84 29.84
CA ASP A 463 -1.79 11.38 31.15
C ASP A 463 -1.20 12.78 31.39
N LYS A 464 -0.41 13.31 30.44
CA LYS A 464 0.19 14.65 30.48
C LYS A 464 -0.40 15.55 29.39
N ASP A 465 -0.38 16.85 29.65
CA ASP A 465 -0.84 17.86 28.71
C ASP A 465 -0.17 17.70 27.34
N GLY A 466 -0.99 17.56 26.29
CA GLY A 466 -0.56 17.46 24.90
C GLY A 466 -0.28 16.05 24.37
N GLY A 467 -0.32 15.01 25.22
CA GLY A 467 -0.14 13.61 24.81
C GLY A 467 -1.42 12.99 24.24
N ALA A 468 -1.29 12.26 23.12
CA ALA A 468 -2.42 11.57 22.52
C ALA A 468 -2.56 10.12 23.04
N ARG A 469 -3.78 9.73 23.42
CA ARG A 469 -4.14 8.35 23.73
C ARG A 469 -4.42 7.53 22.48
N PHE A 470 -5.01 8.16 21.46
CA PHE A 470 -5.41 7.48 20.23
C PHE A 470 -4.56 7.94 19.06
N PHE A 471 -4.15 6.98 18.23
CA PHE A 471 -3.61 7.26 16.91
C PHE A 471 -4.64 6.79 15.87
N VAL A 472 -5.09 7.68 14.99
CA VAL A 472 -6.02 7.34 13.91
C VAL A 472 -5.35 7.64 12.58
N GLY A 473 -5.23 6.66 11.68
CA GLY A 473 -4.58 6.95 10.42
C GLY A 473 -4.91 6.02 9.26
N THR A 474 -4.58 6.49 8.07
CA THR A 474 -4.59 5.69 6.85
C THR A 474 -3.28 4.89 6.73
N ASP A 475 -3.33 3.79 5.97
CA ASP A 475 -2.16 2.94 5.72
C ASP A 475 -0.99 3.71 5.11
N ALA A 476 -1.24 4.46 4.04
CA ALA A 476 -0.23 5.20 3.29
C ALA A 476 0.51 6.22 4.14
N ALA A 477 -0.22 6.86 5.07
CA ALA A 477 0.34 7.93 5.87
C ALA A 477 1.14 7.41 7.05
N ALA A 478 0.77 6.25 7.60
CA ALA A 478 1.39 5.65 8.77
C ALA A 478 2.55 4.70 8.45
N GLU A 479 2.87 4.53 7.18
CA GLU A 479 3.95 3.68 6.74
C GLU A 479 5.32 4.21 7.17
N GLY A 480 6.25 3.32 7.48
CA GLY A 480 7.59 3.68 7.97
C GLY A 480 7.65 4.15 9.42
N ILE A 481 6.51 4.37 10.07
CA ILE A 481 6.46 4.85 11.46
C ILE A 481 6.73 3.70 12.44
N ASN A 482 7.56 3.96 13.45
CA ASN A 482 7.80 3.01 14.54
C ASN A 482 6.86 3.30 15.71
N LEU A 483 5.87 2.42 15.91
CA LEU A 483 4.82 2.52 16.92
C LEU A 483 4.94 1.45 18.01
N GLN A 484 6.11 0.82 18.16
CA GLN A 484 6.37 -0.28 19.11
C GLN A 484 6.08 0.03 20.58
N PHE A 485 5.98 1.31 20.96
CA PHE A 485 5.53 1.68 22.32
C PHE A 485 4.04 1.40 22.58
N CYS A 486 3.28 1.12 21.53
CA CYS A 486 1.91 0.65 21.58
C CYS A 486 1.86 -0.88 21.45
N TRP A 487 0.82 -1.49 21.99
CA TRP A 487 0.59 -2.93 21.91
C TRP A 487 -0.85 -3.30 21.48
N ILE A 488 -1.71 -2.29 21.25
CA ILE A 488 -3.11 -2.49 20.81
C ILE A 488 -3.30 -1.82 19.46
N LEU A 489 -3.79 -2.59 18.50
CA LEU A 489 -4.08 -2.15 17.14
C LEU A 489 -5.48 -2.62 16.73
N ILE A 490 -6.32 -1.65 16.38
CA ILE A 490 -7.66 -1.86 15.86
C ILE A 490 -7.64 -1.60 14.36
N ASN A 491 -7.97 -2.63 13.59
CA ASN A 491 -8.32 -2.47 12.18
C ASN A 491 -9.79 -2.09 12.11
N TYR A 492 -10.09 -0.79 11.99
CA TYR A 492 -11.47 -0.33 11.81
C TYR A 492 -12.01 -0.88 10.48
N ASP A 493 -11.18 -0.87 9.44
CA ASP A 493 -11.47 -1.49 8.15
C ASP A 493 -10.49 -2.62 7.86
N VAL A 494 -11.02 -3.72 7.32
CA VAL A 494 -10.21 -4.84 6.82
C VAL A 494 -9.75 -4.50 5.40
N PRO A 495 -8.44 -4.36 5.17
CA PRO A 495 -7.94 -4.07 3.84
C PRO A 495 -8.09 -5.29 2.93
N TRP A 496 -8.30 -5.03 1.65
CA TRP A 496 -8.53 -6.11 0.69
C TRP A 496 -7.26 -6.95 0.41
N ASN A 497 -6.08 -6.35 0.56
CA ASN A 497 -4.80 -7.05 0.56
C ASN A 497 -4.41 -7.45 2.01
N PRO A 498 -4.41 -8.75 2.36
CA PRO A 498 -4.01 -9.22 3.69
C PRO A 498 -2.58 -8.79 4.09
N ALA A 499 -1.70 -8.54 3.12
CA ALA A 499 -0.35 -8.04 3.40
C ALA A 499 -0.36 -6.73 4.19
N ARG A 500 -1.36 -5.87 3.98
CA ARG A 500 -1.52 -4.61 4.73
C ARG A 500 -1.77 -4.88 6.23
N LEU A 501 -2.54 -5.91 6.58
CA LEU A 501 -2.74 -6.30 7.99
C LEU A 501 -1.42 -6.70 8.66
N GLU A 502 -0.60 -7.49 7.96
CA GLU A 502 0.71 -7.90 8.47
C GLU A 502 1.69 -6.71 8.59
N GLN A 503 1.64 -5.77 7.64
CA GLN A 503 2.42 -4.53 7.71
C GLN A 503 2.00 -3.65 8.89
N ARG A 504 0.68 -3.48 9.12
CA ARG A 504 0.10 -2.76 10.27
C ARG A 504 0.56 -3.39 11.59
N MET A 505 0.37 -4.71 11.74
CA MET A 505 0.80 -5.45 12.93
C MET A 505 2.32 -5.37 13.13
N GLY A 506 3.10 -5.43 12.05
CA GLY A 506 4.55 -5.24 12.06
C GLY A 506 5.03 -3.87 12.56
N ARG A 507 4.14 -2.88 12.77
CA ARG A 507 4.48 -1.59 13.40
C ARG A 507 4.58 -1.67 14.92
N ILE A 508 3.85 -2.60 15.55
CA ILE A 508 3.83 -2.81 17.01
C ILE A 508 4.50 -4.12 17.44
N HIS A 509 4.36 -5.17 16.62
CA HIS A 509 4.91 -6.50 16.88
C HIS A 509 6.38 -6.54 16.44
N ARG A 510 7.27 -5.96 17.23
CA ARG A 510 8.71 -5.85 16.93
C ARG A 510 9.57 -6.33 18.09
N TYR A 511 10.80 -6.75 17.77
CA TYR A 511 11.79 -7.13 18.77
C TYR A 511 12.06 -5.99 19.74
N GLY A 512 12.02 -6.28 21.05
CA GLY A 512 12.13 -5.29 22.12
C GLY A 512 10.79 -4.72 22.60
N GLN A 513 9.66 -5.30 22.17
CA GLN A 513 8.35 -5.02 22.75
C GLN A 513 8.37 -5.40 24.22
N ARG A 514 7.90 -4.51 25.10
CA ARG A 514 7.96 -4.68 26.56
C ARG A 514 6.73 -5.37 27.15
N ARG A 515 5.67 -5.52 26.34
CA ARG A 515 4.48 -6.26 26.69
C ARG A 515 4.64 -7.71 26.26
N ASP A 516 4.13 -8.63 27.05
CA ASP A 516 4.17 -10.07 26.76
C ASP A 516 3.26 -10.47 25.59
N ARG A 517 2.35 -9.57 25.20
CA ARG A 517 1.42 -9.73 24.08
C ARG A 517 1.22 -8.45 23.29
N VAL A 518 0.82 -8.63 22.03
CA VAL A 518 0.27 -7.60 21.15
C VAL A 518 -1.13 -8.03 20.70
N ALA A 519 -2.07 -7.09 20.66
CA ALA A 519 -3.48 -7.34 20.35
C ALA A 519 -3.92 -6.51 19.14
#